data_AF-A0A8B8FJP4-F1
#
_entry.id   AF-A0A8B8FJP4-F1
#
_cell.length_a   1.000
_cell.length_b   1.000
_cell.length_c   1.000
_cell.angle_alpha   90.00
_cell.angle_beta   90.00
_cell.angle_gamma   90.00
#
_symmetry.space_group_name_H-M   'P 1'
#
loop_
_entity.id
_entity.type
_entity.pdbx_description
1 polymer ?
#
loop_
_entity_poly.entity_id
_entity_poly.type
_entity_poly.pdbx_seq_one_letter_code
_entity_poly.pdbx_strand_id
1 'polypeptide(L)'
;MAELIRKSQQSTSKFNNWLQSASNLTAVSFVVSYEIMKFGKPFTDEEYIKKCFIGMSEHLFSEFKNKIEIINKIKDIPLSATTVRDIAVRMAENVTEQQFFDLKSSPVFSLACDEL
;
A
#
# COMPACT_ATOMS: atom_id res chain seq x y z
N MET A 1 -33.35 26.29 0.39
CA MET A 1 -32.03 26.33 1.05
C MET A 1 -31.63 24.99 1.67
N ALA A 2 -32.49 24.35 2.46
CA ALA A 2 -32.21 23.03 3.06
C ALA A 2 -31.82 21.92 2.06
N GLU A 3 -32.49 21.84 0.91
CA GLU A 3 -32.19 20.84 -0.15
C GLU A 3 -30.78 20.97 -0.72
N LEU A 4 -30.27 22.20 -0.87
CA LEU A 4 -28.93 22.49 -1.38
C LEU A 4 -27.85 22.13 -0.35
N ILE A 5 -28.11 22.42 0.92
CA ILE A 5 -27.23 22.04 2.03
C ILE A 5 -27.12 20.50 2.11
N ARG A 6 -28.25 19.80 2.01
CA ARG A 6 -28.30 18.32 2.01
C ARG A 6 -27.48 17.71 0.87
N LYS A 7 -27.62 18.25 -0.35
CA LYS A 7 -26.85 17.78 -1.53
C LYS A 7 -25.35 18.04 -1.35
N SER A 8 -24.96 19.20 -0.84
CA SER A 8 -23.56 19.54 -0.54
C SER A 8 -22.93 18.59 0.49
N GLN A 9 -23.63 18.31 1.59
CA GLN A 9 -23.19 17.37 2.62
C GLN A 9 -23.03 15.96 2.07
N GLN A 10 -23.97 15.50 1.24
CA GLN A 10 -23.89 14.18 0.61
C GLN A 10 -22.69 14.08 -0.35
N SER A 11 -22.40 15.10 -1.15
CA SER A 11 -21.21 15.13 -2.01
C SER A 11 -19.91 15.11 -1.19
N THR A 12 -19.83 15.87 -0.11
CA THR A 12 -18.67 15.91 0.79
C THR A 12 -18.42 14.55 1.43
N SER A 13 -19.47 13.85 1.88
CA SER A 13 -19.36 12.51 2.46
C SER A 13 -18.82 11.48 1.45
N LYS A 14 -19.27 11.54 0.19
CA LYS A 14 -18.79 10.66 -0.88
C LYS A 14 -17.32 10.91 -1.19
N PHE A 15 -16.90 12.17 -1.23
CA PHE A 15 -15.50 12.55 -1.43
C PHE A 15 -14.60 12.03 -0.32
N ASN A 16 -15.00 12.20 0.95
CA ASN A 16 -14.24 11.70 2.09
C ASN A 16 -14.12 10.17 2.08
N ASN A 17 -15.21 9.46 1.77
CA ASN A 17 -15.19 8.00 1.65
C ASN A 17 -14.27 7.53 0.52
N TRP A 18 -14.24 8.24 -0.61
CA TRP A 18 -13.31 7.95 -1.71
C TRP A 18 -11.86 8.17 -1.29
N LEU A 19 -11.55 9.28 -0.62
CA LEU A 19 -10.21 9.59 -0.12
C LEU A 19 -9.72 8.52 0.87
N GLN A 20 -10.59 8.06 1.77
CA GLN A 20 -10.29 6.96 2.71
C GLN A 20 -10.11 5.61 1.99
N SER A 21 -10.89 5.34 0.95
CA SER A 21 -10.69 4.13 0.15
C SER A 21 -9.34 4.16 -0.58
N ALA A 22 -8.96 5.32 -1.14
CA ALA A 22 -7.68 5.50 -1.81
C ALA A 22 -6.49 5.37 -0.84
N SER A 23 -6.62 5.89 0.39
CA SER A 23 -5.60 5.70 1.43
C SER A 23 -5.48 4.23 1.86
N ASN A 24 -6.61 3.51 1.99
CA ASN A 24 -6.59 2.08 2.31
C ASN A 24 -5.93 1.25 1.20
N LEU A 25 -6.23 1.52 -0.08
CA LEU A 25 -5.57 0.84 -1.20
C LEU A 25 -4.06 1.11 -1.23
N THR A 26 -3.65 2.33 -0.88
CA THR A 26 -2.24 2.68 -0.73
C THR A 26 -1.60 1.92 0.42
N ALA A 27 -2.26 1.80 1.57
CA ALA A 27 -1.73 1.02 2.70
C ALA A 27 -1.55 -0.46 2.33
N VAL A 28 -2.51 -1.05 1.61
CA VAL A 28 -2.42 -2.44 1.13
C VAL A 28 -1.24 -2.63 0.17
N SER A 29 -0.97 -1.68 -0.73
CA SER A 29 0.18 -1.79 -1.64
C SER A 29 1.52 -1.76 -0.90
N PHE A 30 1.63 -1.00 0.19
CA PHE A 30 2.81 -1.04 1.07
C PHE A 30 2.98 -2.41 1.72
N VAL A 31 1.90 -2.99 2.27
CA VAL A 31 1.95 -4.33 2.90
C VAL A 31 2.44 -5.39 1.91
N VAL A 32 1.85 -5.43 0.71
CA VAL A 32 2.24 -6.42 -0.31
C VAL A 32 3.68 -6.18 -0.77
N SER A 33 4.08 -4.93 -1.01
CA SER A 33 5.44 -4.59 -1.45
C SER A 33 6.49 -4.97 -0.41
N TYR A 34 6.19 -4.75 0.88
CA TYR A 34 7.06 -5.16 1.97
C TYR A 34 7.27 -6.68 1.99
N GLU A 35 6.20 -7.47 1.86
CA GLU A 35 6.32 -8.93 1.80
C GLU A 35 7.16 -9.38 0.60
N ILE A 36 6.98 -8.79 -0.59
CA ILE A 36 7.81 -9.07 -1.76
C ILE A 36 9.30 -8.83 -1.46
N MET A 37 9.63 -7.66 -0.89
CA MET A 37 11.00 -7.27 -0.60
C MET A 37 11.66 -8.18 0.44
N LYS A 38 10.90 -8.60 1.46
CA LYS A 38 11.38 -9.49 2.53
C LYS A 38 11.94 -10.82 1.99
N PHE A 39 11.37 -11.34 0.89
CA PHE A 39 11.86 -12.56 0.27
C PHE A 39 12.99 -12.33 -0.75
N GLY A 40 13.38 -11.08 -1.02
CA GLY A 40 14.53 -10.72 -1.86
C GLY A 40 14.44 -11.14 -3.32
N LYS A 41 13.26 -11.54 -3.82
CA LYS A 41 13.07 -11.96 -5.20
C LYS A 41 12.67 -10.78 -6.08
N PRO A 42 13.27 -10.63 -7.27
CA PRO A 42 12.83 -9.63 -8.24
C PRO A 42 11.34 -9.79 -8.56
N PHE A 43 10.58 -8.71 -8.43
CA PHE A 43 9.17 -8.69 -8.81
C PHE A 43 9.06 -8.48 -10.33
N THR A 44 9.26 -9.57 -11.07
CA THR A 44 9.39 -9.56 -12.55
C THR A 44 8.06 -9.74 -13.27
N ASP A 45 7.08 -10.39 -12.64
CA ASP A 45 5.73 -10.48 -13.17
C ASP A 45 4.85 -9.51 -12.40
N GLU A 46 4.71 -8.31 -12.98
CA GLU A 46 3.97 -7.17 -12.45
C GLU A 46 2.51 -7.48 -12.10
N GLU A 47 1.94 -8.53 -12.67
CA GLU A 47 0.54 -8.90 -12.48
C GLU A 47 0.35 -10.25 -11.81
N TYR A 48 1.41 -11.01 -11.52
CA TYR A 48 1.31 -12.36 -10.93
C TYR A 48 0.52 -12.35 -9.62
N ILE A 49 0.92 -11.50 -8.68
CA ILE A 49 0.30 -11.43 -7.36
C ILE A 49 -1.16 -11.00 -7.49
N LYS A 50 -1.46 -9.99 -8.31
CA LYS A 50 -2.82 -9.49 -8.53
C LYS A 50 -3.71 -10.55 -9.16
N LYS A 51 -3.21 -11.27 -10.18
CA LYS A 51 -3.90 -12.40 -10.83
C LYS A 51 -4.18 -13.53 -9.83
N CYS A 52 -3.22 -13.88 -8.99
CA CYS A 52 -3.41 -14.88 -7.92
C CYS A 52 -4.51 -14.46 -6.95
N PHE A 53 -4.51 -13.22 -6.47
CA PHE A 53 -5.55 -12.74 -5.57
C PHE A 53 -6.94 -12.71 -6.22
N ILE A 54 -7.04 -12.28 -7.49
CA ILE A 54 -8.30 -12.29 -8.23
C ILE A 54 -8.82 -13.73 -8.36
N GLY A 55 -7.99 -14.66 -8.86
CA GLY A 55 -8.38 -16.06 -9.02
C GLY A 55 -8.81 -16.71 -7.71
N MET A 56 -8.06 -16.50 -6.62
CA MET A 56 -8.45 -16.99 -5.30
C MET A 56 -9.77 -16.39 -4.83
N SER A 57 -9.96 -15.08 -5.01
CA SER A 57 -11.16 -14.36 -4.54
C SER A 57 -12.44 -14.80 -5.27
N GLU A 58 -12.33 -15.25 -6.52
CA GLU A 58 -13.47 -15.77 -7.28
C GLU A 58 -14.08 -17.02 -6.65
N HIS A 59 -13.23 -17.87 -6.04
CA HIS A 59 -13.62 -19.08 -5.35
C HIS A 59 -13.92 -18.84 -3.87
N LEU A 60 -13.03 -18.14 -3.15
CA LEU A 60 -13.14 -17.94 -1.71
C LEU A 60 -14.40 -17.15 -1.31
N PHE A 61 -14.81 -16.21 -2.16
CA PHE A 61 -15.98 -15.35 -1.91
C PHE A 61 -17.15 -15.68 -2.84
N SER A 62 -17.26 -16.90 -3.36
CA SER A 62 -18.31 -17.28 -4.33
C SER A 62 -19.72 -17.01 -3.81
N GLU A 63 -19.96 -17.32 -2.54
CA GLU A 63 -21.27 -17.20 -1.88
C GLU A 63 -21.55 -15.80 -1.30
N PHE A 64 -20.57 -14.89 -1.38
CA PHE A 64 -20.68 -13.58 -0.75
C PHE A 64 -21.51 -12.64 -1.63
N LYS A 65 -22.53 -12.02 -1.05
CA LYS A 65 -23.38 -11.04 -1.77
C LYS A 65 -22.58 -9.87 -2.37
N ASN A 66 -21.45 -9.52 -1.77
CA ASN A 66 -20.56 -8.44 -2.22
C ASN A 66 -19.31 -8.92 -2.96
N LYS A 67 -19.30 -10.15 -3.50
CA LYS A 67 -18.18 -10.72 -4.26
C LYS A 67 -17.59 -9.76 -5.31
N ILE A 68 -18.44 -9.15 -6.12
CA ILE A 68 -18.02 -8.25 -7.20
C ILE A 68 -17.27 -7.03 -6.64
N GLU A 69 -17.74 -6.48 -5.52
CA GLU A 69 -17.08 -5.35 -4.85
C GLU A 69 -15.69 -5.75 -4.34
N ILE A 70 -15.56 -6.94 -3.73
CA ILE A 70 -14.28 -7.45 -3.23
C ILE A 70 -13.28 -7.63 -4.38
N ILE A 71 -13.70 -8.26 -5.48
CA ILE A 71 -12.85 -8.46 -6.66
C ILE A 71 -12.40 -7.12 -7.25
N ASN A 72 -13.31 -6.15 -7.33
CA ASN A 72 -12.97 -4.82 -7.84
C ASN A 72 -11.97 -4.10 -6.92
N LYS A 73 -12.13 -4.20 -5.59
CA LYS A 73 -11.14 -3.65 -4.66
C LYS A 73 -9.76 -4.27 -4.82
N ILE A 74 -9.66 -5.56 -5.12
CA ILE A 74 -8.39 -6.24 -5.40
C ILE A 74 -7.78 -5.72 -6.72
N LYS A 75 -8.59 -5.52 -7.76
CA LYS A 75 -8.15 -4.97 -9.05
C LYS A 75 -7.61 -3.54 -8.91
N ASP A 76 -8.22 -2.76 -8.03
CA ASP A 76 -7.85 -1.36 -7.79
C ASP A 76 -6.58 -1.19 -6.95
N ILE A 77 -5.99 -2.27 -6.42
CA ILE A 77 -4.72 -2.18 -5.66
C ILE A 77 -3.58 -1.83 -6.63
N PRO A 78 -2.84 -0.73 -6.38
CA PRO A 78 -1.71 -0.36 -7.22
C PRO A 78 -0.50 -1.25 -6.91
N LEU A 79 -0.24 -2.23 -7.79
CA LEU A 79 0.82 -3.24 -7.63
C LEU A 79 1.67 -3.45 -8.89
N SER A 80 1.83 -2.45 -9.75
CA SER A 80 2.75 -2.59 -10.89
C SER A 80 4.21 -2.73 -10.39
N ALA A 81 5.10 -3.27 -11.23
CA ALA A 81 6.51 -3.37 -10.88
C ALA A 81 7.13 -2.01 -10.50
N THR A 82 6.73 -0.95 -11.21
CA THR A 82 7.10 0.43 -10.88
C THR A 82 6.57 0.86 -9.52
N THR A 83 5.29 0.59 -9.21
CA THR A 83 4.73 0.94 -7.90
C THR A 83 5.46 0.21 -6.77
N VAL A 84 5.73 -1.08 -6.91
CA VAL A 84 6.45 -1.87 -5.91
C VAL A 84 7.87 -1.31 -5.70
N ARG A 85 8.57 -0.98 -6.78
CA ARG A 85 9.90 -0.33 -6.73
C ARG A 85 9.83 1.01 -5.99
N ASP A 86 8.89 1.87 -6.32
CA ASP A 86 8.80 3.21 -5.72
C ASP A 86 8.39 3.15 -4.24
N ILE A 87 7.58 2.15 -3.87
CA ILE A 87 7.30 1.85 -2.46
C ILE A 87 8.57 1.37 -1.74
N ALA A 88 9.37 0.50 -2.37
CA ALA A 88 10.62 0.03 -1.81
C ALA A 88 11.60 1.17 -1.51
N VAL A 89 11.74 2.10 -2.45
CA VAL A 89 12.55 3.32 -2.28
C VAL A 89 12.02 4.14 -1.11
N ARG A 90 10.72 4.43 -1.06
CA ARG A 90 10.12 5.19 0.05
C ARG A 90 10.31 4.54 1.42
N MET A 91 10.19 3.21 1.50
CA MET A 91 10.44 2.50 2.76
C MET A 91 11.91 2.59 3.17
N ALA A 92 12.84 2.47 2.22
CA ALA A 92 14.28 2.64 2.49
C ALA A 92 14.63 4.07 2.91
N GLU A 93 14.06 5.09 2.26
CA GLU A 93 14.19 6.49 2.63
C GLU A 93 13.69 6.73 4.06
N ASN A 94 12.48 6.25 4.39
CA ASN A 94 11.92 6.36 5.73
C ASN A 94 12.81 5.68 6.80
N VAL A 95 13.37 4.50 6.51
CA VAL A 95 14.33 3.85 7.42
C VAL A 95 15.60 4.70 7.59
N THR A 96 16.11 5.26 6.50
CA THR A 96 17.30 6.13 6.52
C THR A 96 17.07 7.38 7.34
N GLU A 97 15.90 8.03 7.19
CA GLU A 97 15.51 9.20 7.96
C GLU A 97 15.42 8.91 9.46
N GLN A 98 14.81 7.78 9.84
CA GLN A 98 14.73 7.34 11.24
C GLN A 98 16.12 7.07 11.82
N GLN A 99 16.96 6.33 11.10
CA GLN A 99 18.34 6.06 11.51
C GLN A 99 19.15 7.35 11.70
N PHE A 100 18.97 8.32 10.80
CA PHE A 100 19.66 9.60 10.90
C PHE A 100 19.16 10.44 12.08
N PHE A 101 17.86 10.41 12.36
CA PHE A 101 17.28 11.05 13.54
C PHE A 101 17.82 10.42 14.84
N ASP A 102 17.87 9.10 14.91
CA ASP A 102 18.40 8.36 16.05
C ASP A 102 19.90 8.66 16.25
N LEU A 103 20.68 8.68 15.16
CA LEU A 103 22.09 9.04 15.21
C LEU A 103 22.32 10.46 15.74
N LYS A 104 21.51 11.43 15.31
CA LYS A 104 21.60 12.83 15.77
C LYS A 104 21.18 13.02 17.23
N SER A 105 20.22 12.22 17.71
CA SER A 105 19.73 12.30 19.08
C SER A 105 20.59 11.50 20.05
N SER A 106 21.46 10.61 19.56
CA SER A 106 22.35 9.83 20.41
C SER A 106 23.53 10.67 20.93
N PRO A 107 23.80 10.68 22.24
CA PRO A 107 24.94 11.40 22.82
C PRO A 107 26.29 10.76 22.48
N VAL A 108 26.30 9.45 22.17
CA VAL A 108 27.49 8.67 21.84
C VAL A 108 27.14 7.62 20.78
N PHE A 109 28.09 7.29 19.91
CA PHE A 109 27.98 6.18 18.97
C PHE A 109 29.37 5.58 18.71
N SER A 110 29.42 4.32 18.29
CA SER A 110 30.64 3.64 17.91
C SER A 110 30.54 3.19 16.46
N LEU A 111 31.63 3.33 15.70
CA LEU A 111 31.73 2.82 14.34
C LEU A 111 32.76 1.69 14.31
N ALA A 112 32.37 0.55 13.77
CA ALA A 112 33.29 -0.54 13.46
C ALA A 112 33.77 -0.35 12.02
N CYS A 113 35.08 -0.18 11.83
CA CYS A 113 35.70 -0.15 10.51
C CYS A 113 36.30 -1.54 10.26
N ASP A 114 35.85 -2.21 9.20
CA ASP A 114 36.47 -3.44 8.71
C ASP A 114 37.46 -3.10 7.58
N GLU A 115 38.58 -3.81 7.51
CA GLU A 115 39.58 -3.62 6.46
C GLU A 115 39.14 -4.37 5.19
N LEU A 116 39.26 -3.73 4.03
CA LEU A 116 38.87 -4.26 2.70
C LEU A 116 39.87 -5.30 2.17
#